data_AF-A0A9D4YKN2-F1
#
_entry.id   AF-A0A9D4YKN2-F1
#
_cell.length_a   1.000
_cell.length_b   1.000
_cell.length_c   1.000
_cell.angle_alpha   90.00
_cell.angle_beta   90.00
_cell.angle_gamma   90.00
#
_symmetry.space_group_name_H-M   'P 1'
#
loop_
_entity.id
_entity.type
_entity.pdbx_description
1 polymer ?
#
loop_
_entity_poly.entity_id
_entity_poly.type
_entity_poly.pdbx_seq_one_letter_code
_entity_poly.pdbx_strand_id
1 'polypeptide(L)' 'MDPVATNMFALGNAMTKFNGLNYADWSEKIQFQLGVMNLDMALIMDEKPAAITEDSTEDEKALLEDWERCL' A
#
# COMPACT_ATOMS: atom_id res chain seq x y z
N MET A 1 -9.01 -19.94 4.85
CA MET A 1 -7.89 -19.01 5.07
C MET A 1 -8.36 -17.63 4.69
N ASP A 2 -7.87 -16.61 5.37
CA ASP A 2 -8.09 -15.21 5.00
C ASP A 2 -7.60 -14.97 3.55
N PRO A 3 -8.41 -14.38 2.65
CA PRO A 3 -7.99 -14.01 1.30
C PRO A 3 -6.74 -13.13 1.27
N VAL A 4 -6.59 -12.23 2.24
CA VAL A 4 -5.43 -11.33 2.36
C VAL A 4 -4.17 -12.12 2.69
N ALA A 5 -4.25 -13.05 3.65
CA ALA A 5 -3.13 -13.92 4.02
C ALA A 5 -2.71 -14.85 2.87
N THR A 6 -3.69 -15.33 2.09
CA THR A 6 -3.47 -16.19 0.92
C THR A 6 -2.78 -15.42 -0.20
N ASN A 7 -3.21 -14.17 -0.44
CA ASN A 7 -2.59 -13.28 -1.41
C ASN A 7 -1.14 -12.98 -1.02
N MET A 8 -0.89 -12.51 0.21
CA MET A 8 0.46 -12.16 0.68
C MET A 8 1.47 -13.30 0.56
N PHE A 9 1.07 -14.54 0.86
CA PHE A 9 1.93 -15.72 0.72
C PHE A 9 2.27 -16.03 -0.76
N ALA A 10 1.31 -15.87 -1.67
CA ALA A 10 1.54 -16.05 -3.10
C ALA A 10 2.49 -14.97 -3.68
N LEU A 11 2.39 -13.73 -3.18
CA LEU A 11 3.28 -12.63 -3.56
C LEU A 11 4.73 -12.94 -3.19
N GLY A 12 4.99 -13.38 -1.95
CA GLY A 12 6.33 -13.70 -1.47
C GLY A 12 7.07 -14.72 -2.35
N ASN A 13 6.34 -15.64 -2.98
CA ASN A 13 6.90 -16.62 -3.92
C ASN A 13 7.04 -16.12 -5.36
N ALA A 14 6.27 -15.11 -5.77
CA ALA A 14 6.30 -14.52 -7.11
C ALA A 14 7.20 -13.28 -7.23
N MET A 15 7.69 -12.76 -6.10
CA MET A 15 8.53 -11.57 -6.03
C MET A 15 9.95 -11.85 -6.54
N THR A 16 10.37 -11.06 -7.51
CA THR A 16 11.76 -11.06 -7.98
C THR A 16 12.64 -10.55 -6.83
N LYS A 17 13.72 -11.27 -6.48
CA LYS A 17 14.67 -10.78 -5.48
C LYS A 17 15.46 -9.59 -6.04
N PHE A 18 15.65 -8.57 -5.21
CA PHE A 18 16.52 -7.45 -5.56
C PHE A 18 17.98 -7.92 -5.67
N ASN A 19 18.66 -7.56 -6.74
CA ASN A 19 20.05 -7.95 -7.00
C ASN A 19 20.98 -6.76 -7.30
N GLY A 20 20.51 -5.53 -7.09
CA GLY A 20 21.26 -4.30 -7.35
C GLY A 20 21.23 -3.83 -8.81
N LEU A 21 20.95 -4.71 -9.77
CA LEU A 21 20.89 -4.38 -11.21
C LEU A 21 19.45 -4.30 -11.74
N ASN A 22 18.48 -4.86 -11.01
CA ASN A 22 17.09 -4.99 -11.43
C ASN A 22 16.14 -3.99 -10.75
N TYR A 23 16.61 -2.79 -10.40
CA TYR A 23 15.80 -1.83 -9.63
C TYR A 23 14.46 -1.51 -10.30
N ALA A 24 14.45 -1.23 -11.61
CA ALA A 24 13.23 -0.88 -12.33
C ALA A 24 12.18 -1.99 -12.21
N ASP A 25 12.49 -3.20 -12.69
CA ASP A 25 11.59 -4.36 -12.65
C ASP A 25 11.17 -4.74 -11.22
N TRP A 26 12.10 -4.63 -10.27
CA TRP A 26 11.84 -4.94 -8.87
C TRP A 26 10.86 -3.92 -8.25
N SER A 27 11.09 -2.62 -8.49
CA SER A 27 10.27 -1.54 -7.95
C SER A 27 8.86 -1.54 -8.55
N GLU A 28 8.73 -1.75 -9.86
CA GLU A 28 7.44 -1.84 -10.54
C GLU A 28 6.60 -2.99 -9.97
N LYS A 29 7.23 -4.15 -9.75
CA LYS A 29 6.51 -5.32 -9.23
C LYS A 29 6.09 -5.16 -7.77
N ILE A 30 6.89 -4.49 -6.95
CA ILE A 30 6.48 -4.10 -5.58
C ILE A 30 5.29 -3.15 -5.63
N GLN A 31 5.39 -2.08 -6.42
CA GLN A 31 4.34 -1.05 -6.52
C GLN A 31 3.02 -1.65 -7.02
N PHE A 32 3.06 -2.48 -8.07
CA PHE A 32 1.88 -3.13 -8.60
C PHE A 32 1.19 -4.00 -7.55
N GLN A 33 1.95 -4.78 -6.78
CA GLN A 33 1.37 -5.67 -5.78
C GLN A 33 0.83 -4.92 -4.56
N LEU A 34 1.48 -3.83 -4.14
CA LEU A 34 0.94 -2.95 -3.12
C LEU A 34 -0.37 -2.29 -3.58
N GLY A 35 -0.44 -1.83 -4.83
CA GLY A 35 -1.67 -1.27 -5.39
C GLY A 35 -2.83 -2.28 -5.46
N VAL A 36 -2.56 -3.54 -5.84
CA VAL A 36 -3.59 -4.60 -5.83
C VAL A 36 -4.14 -4.87 -4.42
N MET A 37 -3.35 -4.62 -3.38
CA MET A 37 -3.76 -4.82 -1.98
C MET A 37 -4.30 -3.54 -1.32
N ASN A 38 -4.37 -2.41 -2.04
CA ASN A 38 -4.63 -1.08 -1.49
C ASN A 38 -3.66 -0.72 -0.34
N LEU A 39 -2.38 -1.11 -0.47
CA LEU A 39 -1.28 -0.79 0.46
C LEU A 39 -0.27 0.19 -0.16
N ASP A 40 -0.57 0.72 -1.34
CA ASP A 40 0.24 1.72 -2.04
C ASP A 40 0.04 3.13 -1.50
N MET A 41 -0.89 3.34 -0.56
CA MET A 41 -1.16 4.66 0.00
C MET A 41 0.05 5.27 0.70
N ALA A 42 0.89 4.47 1.36
CA ALA A 42 2.16 4.92 1.95
C ALA A 42 3.24 5.28 0.91
N LEU A 43 3.08 4.84 -0.35
CA LEU A 43 3.94 5.22 -1.46
C LEU A 43 3.44 6.48 -2.19
N ILE A 44 2.12 6.72 -2.13
CA ILE A 44 1.46 7.83 -2.84
C ILE A 44 1.37 9.08 -1.95
N MET A 45 1.18 8.90 -0.64
CA MET A 45 1.12 9.99 0.33
C MET A 45 2.41 10.06 1.14
N ASP A 46 3.23 11.07 0.84
CA ASP A 46 4.46 11.38 1.59
C ASP A 46 4.17 11.89 3.02
N GLU A 47 2.98 12.43 3.26
CA GLU A 47 2.59 13.04 4.54
C GLU A 47 1.33 12.40 5.12
N LYS A 48 1.28 12.34 6.47
CA LYS A 48 0.08 11.94 7.20
C LYS A 48 -1.08 12.88 6.86
N PRO A 49 -2.28 12.36 6.50
CA PRO A 49 -3.46 13.19 6.31
C PRO A 49 -3.77 14.05 7.55
N ALA A 50 -4.37 15.22 7.33
CA ALA A 50 -4.75 16.10 8.42
C ALA A 50 -5.68 15.40 9.42
N ALA A 51 -5.58 15.78 10.70
CA ALA A 51 -6.47 15.24 11.72
C ALA A 51 -7.92 15.63 11.43
N ILE A 52 -8.84 14.70 11.64
CA ILE A 52 -10.28 14.94 11.46
C ILE A 52 -10.76 16.00 12.46
N THR A 53 -11.50 16.97 11.94
CA THR A 53 -12.17 18.03 12.71
C THR A 53 -13.69 17.92 12.54
N GLU A 54 -14.46 18.74 13.26
CA GLU A 54 -15.94 18.74 13.12
C GLU A 54 -16.39 19.12 11.69
N ASP A 55 -15.59 19.93 10.99
CA ASP A 55 -15.86 20.38 9.62
C ASP A 55 -15.38 19.38 8.55
N SER A 56 -14.72 18.29 8.96
CA SER A 56 -14.13 17.35 8.00
C SER A 56 -15.18 16.59 7.20
N THR A 57 -14.92 16.51 5.90
CA THR A 57 -15.76 15.80 4.95
C THR A 57 -15.68 14.28 5.14
N GLU A 58 -16.64 13.55 4.59
CA GLU A 58 -16.63 12.09 4.63
C GLU A 58 -15.45 11.50 3.86
N ASP A 59 -15.03 12.15 2.76
CA ASP A 59 -13.85 11.78 1.99
C ASP A 59 -12.55 11.97 2.77
N GLU A 60 -12.42 13.05 3.55
CA GLU A 60 -11.25 13.29 4.42
C GLU A 60 -11.16 12.24 5.53
N LYS A 61 -12.30 11.81 6.08
CA LYS A 61 -12.37 10.73 7.08
C LYS A 61 -11.97 9.39 6.48
N ALA A 62 -12.48 9.05 5.30
CA ALA A 62 -12.11 7.84 4.58
C ALA A 62 -10.61 7.81 4.22
N LEU A 63 -10.06 8.95 3.78
CA LEU A 63 -8.64 9.08 3.47
C LEU A 63 -7.74 8.79 4.68
N LEU A 64 -8.10 9.31 5.87
CA LEU A 64 -7.35 9.03 7.09
C LEU A 64 -7.47 7.55 7.51
N GLU A 65 -8.66 6.96 7.40
CA GLU A 65 -8.87 5.53 7.72
C GLU A 65 -8.03 4.62 6.81
N ASP A 66 -8.03 4.88 5.51
CA ASP A 66 -7.24 4.10 4.55
C ASP A 66 -5.73 4.32 4.75
N TRP A 67 -5.31 5.53 5.15
CA TRP A 67 -3.92 5.79 5.52
C TRP A 67 -3.51 5.01 6.78
N GLU A 68 -4.37 4.94 7.79
CA GLU A 68 -4.13 4.16 9.02
C GLU A 68 -4.06 2.64 8.75
N ARG A 69 -4.77 2.13 7.75
CA ARG A 69 -4.69 0.71 7.33
C ARG A 69 -3.37 0.35 6.66
N CYS A 70 -2.60 1.34 6.20
CA CYS A 70 -1.30 1.13 5.58
C CYS A 70 -0.15 1.06 6.61
N LEU A 71 -0.38 1.42 7.88
CA LEU A 71 0.57 1.28 9.01
C LEU A 71 0.57 -0.14 9.59
#